data_AF-A0AAW5X790-F1
#
_entry.id   AF-A0AAW5X790-F1
#
_cell.length_a   1.000
_cell.length_b   1.000
_cell.length_c   1.000
_cell.angle_alpha   90.00
_cell.angle_beta   90.00
_cell.angle_gamma   90.00
#
_symmetry.space_group_name_H-M   'P 1'
#
loop_
_entity.id
_entity.type
_entity.pdbx_description
1 polymer ?
#
loop_
_entity_poly.entity_id
_entity_poly.type
_entity_poly.pdbx_seq_one_letter_code
_entity_poly.pdbx_strand_id
1 'polypeptide(L)'
;MAICIYFCVAAYEIRSISLVVNMYLMENVDFKFIAFCFLLVVAYGLCGSRIALVQLCSLGLYVVIGALGLSILLNINNIDLHHLFSIIKTSPMGYINGLKNAGFAFLGFDVVLYYNSLVSNSKKAPIYVVSGLTLVAMLYTITYLVCICVFSQPVVSKLVYSVVELGKGVDIGGFLERFDAIFL
;
A
#
# COMPACT_ATOMS: atom_id res chain seq x y z
N MET A 1 -1.44 -19.89 -17.94
CA MET A 1 -0.35 -19.41 -17.07
C MET A 1 -0.70 -18.07 -16.41
N ALA A 2 -1.01 -17.01 -17.19
CA ALA A 2 -1.36 -15.69 -16.64
C ALA A 2 -2.52 -15.70 -15.62
N ILE A 3 -3.61 -16.42 -15.90
CA ILE A 3 -4.76 -16.53 -14.98
C ILE A 3 -4.34 -17.10 -13.61
N CYS A 4 -3.48 -18.12 -13.58
CA CYS A 4 -2.99 -18.71 -12.34
C CYS A 4 -2.17 -17.71 -11.53
N ILE A 5 -1.37 -16.87 -12.21
CA ILE A 5 -0.56 -15.83 -11.55
C ILE A 5 -1.47 -14.79 -10.88
N TYR A 6 -2.48 -14.26 -11.60
CA TYR A 6 -3.41 -13.30 -11.01
C TYR A 6 -4.23 -13.89 -9.86
N PHE A 7 -4.61 -15.16 -9.96
CA PHE A 7 -5.30 -15.83 -8.87
C PHE A 7 -4.43 -15.95 -7.61
N CYS A 8 -3.15 -16.29 -7.77
CA CYS A 8 -2.19 -16.32 -6.66
C CYS A 8 -1.96 -14.93 -6.06
N VAL A 9 -1.85 -13.88 -6.89
CA VAL A 9 -1.70 -12.50 -6.43
C VAL A 9 -2.95 -12.07 -5.66
N ALA A 10 -4.16 -12.31 -6.18
CA ALA A 10 -5.39 -11.99 -5.48
C ALA A 10 -5.51 -12.71 -4.12
N ALA A 11 -5.14 -14.01 -4.07
CA ALA A 11 -5.11 -14.76 -2.82
C ALA A 11 -4.08 -14.20 -1.82
N TYR A 12 -2.92 -13.77 -2.32
CA TYR A 12 -1.90 -13.11 -1.51
C TYR A 12 -2.39 -11.78 -0.91
N GLU A 13 -3.03 -10.93 -1.73
CA GLU A 13 -3.58 -9.64 -1.28
C GLU A 13 -4.67 -9.83 -0.22
N ILE A 14 -5.64 -10.73 -0.45
CA ILE A 14 -6.71 -11.03 0.52
C ILE A 14 -6.11 -11.54 1.83
N ARG A 15 -5.10 -12.42 1.77
CA ARG A 15 -4.41 -12.91 2.97
C ARG A 15 -3.69 -11.77 3.70
N SER A 16 -2.97 -10.93 2.96
CA SER A 16 -2.20 -9.81 3.53
C SER A 16 -3.12 -8.86 4.29
N ILE A 17 -4.19 -8.39 3.66
CA ILE A 17 -5.17 -7.49 4.29
C ILE A 17 -5.81 -8.15 5.52
N SER A 18 -6.18 -9.43 5.41
CA SER A 18 -6.82 -10.14 6.53
C SER A 18 -5.89 -10.30 7.74
N LEU A 19 -4.59 -10.48 7.51
CA LEU A 19 -3.59 -10.50 8.58
C LEU A 19 -3.45 -9.13 9.23
N VAL A 20 -3.42 -8.05 8.45
CA VAL A 20 -3.38 -6.69 9.00
C VAL A 20 -4.65 -6.40 9.82
N VAL A 21 -5.85 -6.68 9.31
CA VAL A 21 -7.09 -6.52 10.10
C VAL A 21 -7.06 -7.34 11.37
N ASN A 22 -6.59 -8.59 11.30
CA ASN A 22 -6.53 -9.43 12.47
C ASN A 22 -5.57 -8.88 13.53
N MET A 23 -4.38 -8.43 13.12
CA MET A 23 -3.38 -7.88 14.03
C MET A 23 -3.78 -6.53 14.63
N TYR A 24 -4.53 -5.71 13.91
CA TYR A 24 -4.78 -4.32 14.30
C TYR A 24 -6.23 -4.02 14.72
N LEU A 25 -7.21 -4.80 14.29
CA LEU A 25 -8.64 -4.52 14.49
C LEU A 25 -9.40 -5.64 15.19
N MET A 26 -9.09 -6.89 14.87
CA MET A 26 -9.85 -8.07 15.30
C MET A 26 -8.94 -9.19 15.83
N GLU A 27 -8.20 -8.90 16.89
CA GLU A 27 -7.24 -9.85 17.48
C GLU A 27 -7.87 -11.19 17.91
N ASN A 28 -9.16 -11.18 18.26
CA ASN A 28 -9.88 -12.34 18.79
C ASN A 28 -10.52 -13.25 17.72
N VAL A 29 -10.43 -12.91 16.44
CA VAL A 29 -11.08 -13.66 15.34
C VAL A 29 -10.01 -14.39 14.51
N ASP A 30 -10.23 -15.64 14.09
CA ASP A 30 -9.27 -16.30 13.18
C ASP A 30 -9.24 -15.57 11.82
N PHE A 31 -8.05 -15.22 11.34
CA PHE A 31 -7.82 -14.52 10.07
C PHE A 31 -8.53 -15.16 8.88
N LYS A 32 -8.80 -16.48 8.92
CA LYS A 32 -9.55 -17.21 7.88
C LYS A 32 -10.96 -16.67 7.68
N PHE A 33 -11.65 -16.30 8.76
CA PHE A 33 -13.01 -15.75 8.67
C PHE A 33 -12.98 -14.36 8.05
N ILE A 34 -12.00 -13.54 8.43
CA ILE A 34 -11.78 -12.21 7.86
C ILE A 34 -11.49 -12.32 6.35
N ALA A 35 -10.61 -13.23 5.96
CA ALA A 35 -10.29 -13.51 4.57
C ALA A 35 -11.50 -13.96 3.76
N PHE A 36 -12.35 -14.80 4.34
CA PHE A 36 -13.59 -15.23 3.71
C PHE A 36 -14.57 -14.07 3.49
N CYS A 37 -14.72 -13.18 4.48
CA CYS A 37 -15.54 -11.98 4.34
C CYS A 37 -15.01 -11.04 3.24
N PHE A 38 -13.70 -10.76 3.21
CA PHE A 38 -13.10 -9.97 2.14
C PHE A 38 -13.28 -10.60 0.76
N LEU A 39 -13.14 -11.93 0.67
CA LEU A 39 -13.39 -12.66 -0.57
C LEU A 39 -14.83 -12.46 -1.06
N LEU A 40 -15.83 -12.50 -0.17
CA LEU A 40 -17.22 -12.23 -0.53
C LEU A 40 -17.44 -10.80 -1.03
N VAL A 41 -16.81 -9.81 -0.38
CA VAL A 41 -16.90 -8.40 -0.80
C VAL A 41 -16.29 -8.20 -2.19
N VAL A 42 -15.11 -8.77 -2.44
CA VAL A 42 -14.45 -8.71 -3.75
C VAL A 42 -15.27 -9.43 -4.81
N ALA A 43 -15.81 -10.62 -4.51
CA ALA A 43 -16.66 -11.37 -5.41
C ALA A 43 -17.93 -10.60 -5.77
N TYR A 44 -18.55 -9.92 -4.80
CA TYR A 44 -19.68 -9.03 -5.04
C TYR A 44 -19.30 -7.83 -5.92
N GLY A 45 -18.15 -7.21 -5.67
CA GLY A 45 -17.62 -6.12 -6.50
C GLY A 45 -17.40 -6.53 -7.96
N LEU A 46 -16.99 -7.78 -8.20
CA LEU A 46 -16.83 -8.34 -9.55
C LEU A 46 -18.15 -8.56 -10.30
N CYS A 47 -19.27 -8.75 -9.58
CA CYS A 47 -20.60 -8.79 -10.18
C CYS A 47 -21.07 -7.41 -10.69
N GLY A 48 -20.39 -6.33 -10.30
CA GLY A 48 -20.67 -4.97 -10.75
C GLY A 48 -20.18 -4.65 -12.16
N SER A 49 -20.37 -3.39 -12.57
CA SER A 49 -19.85 -2.90 -13.86
C SER A 49 -18.33 -2.71 -13.81
N ARG A 50 -17.65 -3.03 -14.91
CA ARG A 50 -16.21 -2.76 -15.11
C ARG A 50 -15.83 -1.30 -14.81
N ILE A 51 -16.72 -0.36 -15.12
CA ILE A 51 -16.51 1.08 -14.88
C ILE A 51 -16.59 1.41 -13.38
N ALA A 52 -17.53 0.79 -12.67
CA ALA A 52 -17.68 0.99 -11.23
C ALA A 52 -16.44 0.51 -10.46
N LEU A 53 -15.82 -0.59 -10.92
CA LEU A 53 -14.58 -1.08 -10.32
C LEU A 53 -13.42 -0.09 -10.49
N VAL A 54 -13.25 0.48 -11.69
CA VAL A 54 -12.22 1.50 -11.95
C VAL A 54 -12.45 2.74 -11.09
N GLN A 55 -13.70 3.18 -10.93
CA GLN A 55 -14.05 4.30 -10.05
C GLN A 55 -13.73 3.99 -8.58
N LEU A 56 -14.06 2.79 -8.10
CA LEU A 56 -13.74 2.35 -6.75
C LEU A 56 -12.23 2.32 -6.50
N CYS A 57 -11.43 1.78 -7.43
CA CYS A 57 -9.97 1.82 -7.34
C CYS A 57 -9.44 3.26 -7.33
N SER A 58 -10.01 4.16 -8.13
CA SER A 58 -9.61 5.57 -8.14
C SER A 58 -9.92 6.27 -6.83
N LEU A 59 -11.09 6.02 -6.22
CA LEU A 59 -11.45 6.52 -4.90
C LEU A 59 -10.50 5.98 -3.83
N GLY A 60 -10.17 4.68 -3.89
CA GLY A 60 -9.19 4.07 -3.00
C GLY A 60 -7.83 4.78 -3.06
N LEU A 61 -7.36 5.15 -4.25
CA LEU A 61 -6.11 5.91 -4.40
C LEU A 61 -6.17 7.29 -3.71
N TYR A 62 -7.27 8.02 -3.84
CA TYR A 62 -7.43 9.30 -3.14
C TYR A 62 -7.46 9.13 -1.61
N VAL A 63 -8.12 8.08 -1.12
CA VAL A 63 -8.15 7.74 0.32
C VAL A 63 -6.74 7.44 0.82
N VAL A 64 -5.95 6.64 0.10
CA VAL A 64 -4.56 6.32 0.46
C VAL A 64 -3.69 7.58 0.50
N ILE A 65 -3.78 8.45 -0.50
CA ILE A 65 -3.03 9.71 -0.52
C ILE A 65 -3.42 10.59 0.66
N GLY A 66 -4.72 10.69 0.96
CA GLY A 66 -5.24 11.45 2.10
C GLY A 66 -4.74 10.91 3.43
N ALA A 67 -4.79 9.59 3.62
CA ALA A 67 -4.32 8.91 4.81
C ALA A 67 -2.81 9.10 5.01
N LEU A 68 -1.99 8.92 3.96
CA LEU A 68 -0.55 9.17 4.00
C LEU A 68 -0.24 10.63 4.36
N GLY A 69 -0.93 11.59 3.73
CA GLY A 69 -0.78 13.01 4.05
C GLY A 69 -1.10 13.31 5.51
N LEU A 70 -2.18 12.74 6.02
CA LEU A 70 -2.58 12.88 7.42
C LEU A 70 -1.54 12.26 8.38
N SER A 71 -1.03 11.06 8.10
CA SER A 71 0.04 10.43 8.90
C SER A 71 1.28 11.31 9.01
N ILE A 72 1.70 11.95 7.92
CA ILE A 72 2.87 12.83 7.90
C ILE A 72 2.62 14.06 8.77
N LEU A 73 1.44 14.68 8.66
CA LEU A 73 1.07 15.86 9.45
C LEU A 73 1.02 15.55 10.94
N LEU A 74 0.47 14.39 11.31
CA LEU A 74 0.33 13.98 12.70
C LEU A 74 1.67 13.61 13.34
N ASN A 75 2.61 13.02 12.57
CA ASN A 75 3.93 12.64 13.06
C ASN A 75 4.99 13.76 12.91
N ILE A 76 4.61 14.98 12.52
CA ILE A 76 5.59 16.04 12.18
C ILE A 76 6.55 16.37 13.32
N ASN A 77 6.12 16.21 14.58
CA ASN A 77 6.94 16.43 15.77
C ASN A 77 7.93 15.29 16.05
N ASN A 78 7.68 14.10 15.50
CA ASN A 78 8.48 12.88 15.70
C ASN A 78 9.47 12.64 14.55
N ILE A 79 9.50 13.53 13.54
CA ILE A 79 10.43 13.45 12.40
C ILE A 79 11.82 13.90 12.85
N ASP A 80 12.77 12.96 12.86
CA ASP A 80 14.19 13.27 13.03
C ASP A 80 14.95 13.07 11.71
N LEU A 81 15.46 14.18 11.16
CA LEU A 81 16.24 14.19 9.92
C LEU A 81 17.62 13.53 10.08
N HIS A 82 18.14 13.36 11.30
CA HIS A 82 19.39 12.64 11.55
C HIS A 82 19.28 11.16 11.16
N HIS A 83 18.09 10.58 11.19
CA HIS A 83 17.85 9.20 10.76
C HIS A 83 18.10 9.00 9.25
N LEU A 84 17.99 10.04 8.42
CA LEU A 84 18.27 9.97 6.99
C LEU A 84 19.74 9.61 6.70
N PHE A 85 20.66 9.91 7.63
CA PHE A 85 22.07 9.57 7.48
C PHE A 85 22.30 8.05 7.44
N SER A 86 21.38 7.26 8.00
CA SER A 86 21.44 5.79 7.95
C SER A 86 21.25 5.25 6.53
N ILE A 87 20.58 5.99 5.64
CA ILE A 87 20.43 5.61 4.23
C ILE A 87 21.81 5.57 3.57
N ILE A 88 22.62 6.61 3.79
CA ILE A 88 23.96 6.77 3.20
C ILE A 88 24.91 5.65 3.66
N LYS A 89 24.72 5.10 4.87
CA LYS A 89 25.54 4.01 5.41
C LYS A 89 25.21 2.63 4.81
N THR A 90 24.15 2.51 4.01
CA THR A 90 23.74 1.23 3.40
C THR A 90 24.70 0.84 2.28
N SER A 91 25.10 -0.43 2.23
CA SER A 91 26.03 -0.92 1.20
C SER A 91 25.40 -0.90 -0.20
N PRO A 92 26.19 -0.72 -1.28
CA PRO A 92 25.71 -0.80 -2.68
C PRO A 92 24.92 -2.07 -2.99
N MET A 93 25.34 -3.20 -2.41
CA MET A 93 24.67 -4.50 -2.57
C MET A 93 23.30 -4.54 -1.88
N GLY A 94 23.12 -3.79 -0.79
CA GLY A 94 21.84 -3.62 -0.12
C GLY A 94 20.79 -2.95 -1.01
N TYR A 95 21.18 -1.97 -1.83
CA TYR A 95 20.27 -1.31 -2.77
C TYR A 95 19.78 -2.25 -3.87
N ILE A 96 20.66 -3.10 -4.41
CA ILE A 96 20.29 -4.07 -5.46
C ILE A 96 19.29 -5.10 -4.91
N ASN A 97 19.54 -5.61 -3.71
CA ASN A 97 18.60 -6.52 -3.05
C ASN A 97 17.27 -5.85 -2.72
N GLY A 98 17.31 -4.59 -2.27
CA GLY A 98 16.11 -3.78 -2.04
C GLY A 98 15.29 -3.59 -3.30
N LEU A 99 15.93 -3.30 -4.43
CA LEU A 99 15.28 -3.13 -5.72
C LEU A 99 14.57 -4.41 -6.18
N LYS A 100 15.20 -5.58 -5.98
CA LYS A 100 14.60 -6.88 -6.32
C LYS A 100 13.33 -7.14 -5.52
N ASN A 101 13.32 -6.79 -4.23
CA ASN A 101 12.14 -6.97 -3.38
C ASN A 101 11.05 -5.92 -3.68
N ALA A 102 11.44 -4.68 -3.98
CA ALA A 102 10.51 -3.60 -4.34
C ALA A 102 9.79 -3.87 -5.67
N GLY A 103 10.37 -4.65 -6.58
CA GLY A 103 9.74 -4.99 -7.86
C GLY A 103 8.34 -5.62 -7.74
N PHE A 104 8.09 -6.37 -6.67
CA PHE A 104 6.77 -6.95 -6.40
C PHE A 104 5.71 -5.87 -6.10
N ALA A 105 6.10 -4.78 -5.44
CA ALA A 105 5.18 -3.68 -5.10
C ALA A 105 4.74 -2.85 -6.32
N PHE A 106 5.42 -2.99 -7.46
CA PHE A 106 5.10 -2.32 -8.72
C PHE A 106 4.32 -3.21 -9.71
N LEU A 107 3.92 -4.42 -9.30
CA LEU A 107 3.03 -5.26 -10.10
C LEU A 107 1.65 -4.61 -10.25
N GLY A 108 1.00 -4.83 -11.40
CA GLY A 108 -0.36 -4.33 -11.67
C GLY A 108 -0.46 -3.32 -12.82
N PHE A 109 0.66 -2.84 -13.38
CA PHE A 109 0.64 -1.95 -14.57
C PHE A 109 0.04 -2.63 -15.81
N ASP A 110 0.16 -3.95 -15.88
CA ASP A 110 -0.32 -4.86 -16.91
C ASP A 110 -1.86 -4.98 -16.93
N VAL A 111 -2.54 -4.60 -15.84
CA VAL A 111 -4.02 -4.55 -15.77
C VAL A 111 -4.59 -3.62 -16.84
N VAL A 112 -3.88 -2.54 -17.20
CA VAL A 112 -4.33 -1.59 -18.24
C VAL A 112 -4.47 -2.25 -19.62
N LEU A 113 -3.71 -3.32 -19.91
CA LEU A 113 -3.84 -4.08 -21.16
C LEU A 113 -5.19 -4.80 -21.25
N TYR A 114 -5.72 -5.29 -20.13
CA TYR A 114 -7.04 -5.92 -20.07
C TYR A 114 -8.18 -4.90 -20.20
N TYR A 115 -7.97 -3.69 -19.70
CA TYR A 115 -8.93 -2.59 -19.79
C TYR A 115 -8.74 -1.70 -21.03
N ASN A 116 -7.94 -2.12 -22.01
CA ASN A 116 -7.68 -1.33 -23.22
C ASN A 116 -8.99 -0.96 -23.97
N SER A 117 -10.00 -1.84 -23.92
CA SER A 117 -11.35 -1.55 -24.49
C SER A 117 -12.10 -0.40 -23.79
N LEU A 118 -11.73 -0.04 -22.56
CA LEU A 118 -12.28 1.11 -21.83
C LEU A 118 -11.48 2.39 -22.07
N VAL A 119 -10.28 2.31 -22.67
CA VAL A 119 -9.41 3.46 -22.87
C VAL A 119 -9.82 4.19 -24.15
N SER A 120 -10.37 5.40 -24.00
CA SER A 120 -10.79 6.26 -25.13
C SER A 120 -9.66 6.54 -26.13
N ASN A 121 -8.40 6.61 -25.68
CA ASN A 121 -7.23 6.89 -26.52
C ASN A 121 -6.09 5.89 -26.30
N SER A 122 -6.19 4.69 -26.89
CA SER A 122 -5.17 3.63 -26.75
C SER A 122 -3.75 4.06 -27.16
N LYS A 123 -3.61 5.04 -28.08
CA LYS A 123 -2.30 5.61 -28.48
C LYS A 123 -1.58 6.38 -27.37
N LYS A 124 -2.33 6.99 -26.45
CA LYS A 124 -1.76 7.72 -25.28
C LYS A 124 -1.75 6.87 -24.01
N ALA A 125 -2.40 5.71 -24.01
CA ALA A 125 -2.43 4.77 -22.88
C ALA A 125 -1.05 4.50 -22.26
N PRO A 126 0.03 4.18 -23.02
CA PRO A 126 1.33 3.93 -22.40
C PRO A 126 1.92 5.16 -21.69
N ILE A 127 1.68 6.37 -22.19
CA ILE A 127 2.14 7.61 -21.55
C ILE A 127 1.45 7.78 -20.19
N TYR A 128 0.14 7.54 -20.12
CA TYR A 128 -0.61 7.61 -18.87
C TYR A 128 -0.18 6.52 -17.88
N VAL A 129 0.08 5.29 -18.34
CA VAL A 129 0.61 4.20 -17.50
C VAL A 129 1.95 4.59 -16.89
N VAL A 130 2.88 5.10 -17.68
CA VAL A 130 4.21 5.52 -17.19
C VAL A 130 4.09 6.67 -16.19
N SER A 131 3.17 7.63 -16.42
CA SER A 131 2.93 8.71 -15.46
C SER A 131 2.36 8.20 -14.14
N GLY A 132 1.43 7.24 -14.18
CA GLY A 132 0.86 6.61 -13.00
C GLY A 132 1.91 5.82 -12.20
N LEU A 133 2.75 5.05 -12.90
CA LEU A 133 3.84 4.30 -12.28
C LEU A 133 4.86 5.23 -11.61
N THR A 134 5.20 6.34 -12.26
CA THR A 134 6.10 7.37 -11.69
C THR A 134 5.49 7.99 -10.43
N LEU A 135 4.19 8.28 -10.43
CA LEU A 135 3.48 8.81 -9.26
C LEU A 135 3.50 7.80 -8.10
N VAL A 136 3.21 6.52 -8.36
CA VAL A 136 3.26 5.46 -7.34
C VAL A 136 4.67 5.30 -6.79
N ALA A 137 5.69 5.32 -7.65
CA ALA A 137 7.09 5.25 -7.23
C ALA A 137 7.48 6.43 -6.32
N MET A 138 7.00 7.63 -6.64
CA MET A 138 7.23 8.82 -5.82
C MET A 138 6.54 8.68 -4.44
N LEU A 139 5.28 8.24 -4.40
CA LEU A 139 4.55 8.02 -3.15
C LEU A 139 5.20 6.97 -2.26
N TYR A 140 5.64 5.84 -2.81
CA TYR A 140 6.36 4.81 -2.06
C TYR A 140 7.69 5.33 -1.52
N THR A 141 8.43 6.10 -2.31
CA THR A 141 9.68 6.71 -1.87
C THR A 141 9.46 7.68 -0.72
N ILE A 142 8.46 8.57 -0.83
CA ILE A 142 8.11 9.52 0.23
C ILE A 142 7.70 8.77 1.51
N THR A 143 6.83 7.77 1.38
CA THR A 143 6.35 6.99 2.52
C THR A 143 7.50 6.27 3.23
N TYR A 144 8.43 5.69 2.46
CA TYR A 144 9.63 5.05 3.01
C TYR A 144 10.54 6.05 3.75
N LEU A 145 10.77 7.24 3.17
CA LEU A 145 11.56 8.28 3.82
C LEU A 145 10.93 8.73 5.14
N VAL A 146 9.61 8.92 5.16
CA VAL A 146 8.87 9.26 6.38
C VAL A 146 9.00 8.17 7.45
N CYS A 147 8.86 6.89 7.07
CA CYS A 147 9.07 5.76 7.99
C CYS A 147 10.47 5.80 8.62
N ILE A 148 11.50 6.09 7.83
CA ILE A 148 12.88 6.19 8.34
C ILE A 148 13.06 7.38 9.26
N CYS A 149 12.53 8.56 8.91
CA CYS A 149 12.64 9.74 9.75
C CYS A 149 12.00 9.54 11.12
N VAL A 150 10.88 8.83 11.19
CA VAL A 150 10.15 8.61 12.45
C VAL A 150 10.74 7.45 13.26
N PHE A 151 10.98 6.28 12.66
CA PHE A 151 11.37 5.07 13.40
C PHE A 151 12.86 4.73 13.36
N SER A 152 13.65 5.32 12.47
CA SER A 152 15.04 4.92 12.18
C SER A 152 15.18 3.55 11.50
N GLN A 153 16.25 3.39 10.70
CA GLN A 153 16.50 2.19 9.87
C GLN A 153 16.49 0.84 10.63
N PRO A 154 17.11 0.69 11.83
CA PRO A 154 17.14 -0.59 12.53
C PRO A 154 15.77 -0.99 13.11
N VAL A 155 14.86 -0.04 13.33
CA VAL A 155 13.50 -0.32 13.79
C VAL A 155 12.60 -0.66 12.61
N VAL A 156 12.67 0.11 11.52
CA VAL A 156 11.91 -0.15 10.28
C VAL A 156 12.19 -1.54 9.73
N SER A 157 13.42 -2.05 9.85
CA SER A 157 13.77 -3.42 9.41
C SER A 157 13.17 -4.55 10.25
N LYS A 158 12.69 -4.26 11.46
CA LYS A 158 12.01 -5.22 12.35
C LYS A 158 10.48 -5.12 12.25
N LEU A 159 9.98 -4.01 11.71
CA LEU A 159 8.56 -3.77 11.53
C LEU A 159 8.08 -4.45 10.25
N VAL A 160 7.05 -5.30 10.38
CA VAL A 160 6.41 -5.96 9.22
C VAL A 160 5.54 -4.97 8.45
N TYR A 161 4.85 -4.06 9.15
CA TYR A 161 3.91 -3.09 8.58
C TYR A 161 4.21 -1.65 9.01
N SER A 162 5.36 -1.12 8.57
CA SER A 162 5.88 0.19 8.99
C SER A 162 4.92 1.36 8.74
N VAL A 163 4.10 1.31 7.70
CA VAL A 163 3.11 2.35 7.38
C VAL A 163 1.94 2.32 8.36
N VAL A 164 1.51 1.14 8.79
CA VAL A 164 0.43 1.00 9.77
C VAL A 164 0.92 1.48 11.15
N GLU A 165 2.15 1.13 11.52
CA GLU A 165 2.77 1.64 12.75
C GLU A 165 2.96 3.16 12.75
N LEU A 166 3.23 3.78 11.59
CA LEU A 166 3.22 5.25 11.48
C LEU A 166 1.85 5.85 11.83
N GLY A 167 0.75 5.16 11.50
CA GLY A 167 -0.59 5.55 11.91
C GLY A 167 -0.77 5.50 13.43
N LYS A 168 -0.23 4.45 14.07
CA LYS A 168 -0.34 4.20 15.51
C LYS A 168 0.56 5.06 16.39
N GLY A 169 1.73 5.48 15.89
CA GLY A 169 2.66 6.35 16.63
C GLY A 169 2.10 7.74 16.99
N VAL A 170 0.89 8.06 16.52
CA VAL A 170 0.17 9.30 16.83
C VAL A 170 -0.61 9.14 18.13
N ASP A 171 0.08 9.33 19.25
CA ASP A 171 -0.51 9.47 20.59
C ASP A 171 -1.20 10.84 20.77
N ILE A 172 -2.18 11.16 19.92
CA ILE A 172 -3.04 12.34 20.11
C ILE A 172 -4.42 11.86 20.57
N GLY A 173 -4.45 11.45 21.85
CA GLY A 173 -5.61 11.37 22.72
C GLY A 173 -6.85 10.63 22.19
N GLY A 174 -6.91 9.29 22.37
CA GLY A 174 -8.10 8.44 22.53
C GLY A 174 -9.18 8.41 21.43
N PHE A 175 -9.22 9.38 20.52
CA PHE A 175 -10.16 9.52 19.42
C PHE A 175 -9.48 9.29 18.06
N LEU A 176 -8.18 9.60 17.96
CA LEU A 176 -7.37 9.34 16.76
C LEU A 176 -6.79 7.92 16.68
N GLU A 177 -6.82 7.16 17.78
CA GLU A 177 -6.35 5.77 17.87
C GLU A 177 -7.15 4.81 16.95
N ARG A 178 -8.34 5.21 16.49
CA ARG A 178 -9.19 4.43 15.58
C ARG A 178 -9.03 4.77 14.09
N PHE A 179 -8.07 5.63 13.73
CA PHE A 179 -7.75 5.93 12.32
C PHE A 179 -7.04 4.78 11.59
N ASP A 180 -6.56 3.75 12.31
CA ASP A 180 -6.03 2.51 11.72
C ASP A 180 -7.00 1.87 10.72
N ALA A 181 -8.31 2.07 10.92
CA ALA A 181 -9.36 1.58 10.01
C ALA A 181 -9.45 2.34 8.67
N ILE A 182 -8.83 3.51 8.53
CA ILE A 182 -8.82 4.29 7.27
C ILE A 182 -7.61 3.90 6.40
N PHE A 183 -6.54 3.41 7.00
CA PHE A 183 -5.36 2.91 6.29
C PHE A 183 -5.60 1.55 5.62
N LEU A 184 -6.66 0.85 6.03
CA LEU A 184 -6.99 -0.51 5.61
C LEU A 184 -8.25 -0.55 4.75
#